data_AF-A0A914PTV6-F1
#
_entry.id   AF-A0A914PTV6-F1
#
_cell.length_a   1.000
_cell.length_b   1.000
_cell.length_c   1.000
_cell.angle_alpha   90.00
_cell.angle_beta   90.00
_cell.angle_gamma   90.00
#
_symmetry.space_group_name_H-M   'P 1'
#
loop_
_entity.id
_entity.type
_entity.pdbx_description
1 polymer ?
#
loop_
_entity_poly.entity_id
_entity_poly.type
_entity_poly.pdbx_seq_one_letter_code
_entity_poly.pdbx_strand_id
1 'polypeptide(L)'
;MSSWLTIYNSMDEFPIDINVIKYLIKQNIPEIQAKNALLCAYQGYEDFTPQSVFNCLRNGSYGNVSTTDLMEGIEHWPTIRQINEIARHGFDANTAAEILISCQNNMQVVNREIALARNFIGNRKPVASRLPETNAAAAEELTDLDFEADDDNNRIIVDNNFMNEFFGDKKKKTKKDKHIWYDSEAIKPSLENIVNAPAMTNEEAQNITNIWELPLQARWRLYQKWISQARNKLKGKLKKTEDEYSKKMKELQALKTMADVDVMKRAKVVGMTTTGAAKHQSTLRSLKPRIVIIEEAAEVLEAHLLSSLTIACEHLILIGDHKQLRPNPSVYELAKKYNMDVSLFERLVNNGFPYQMLSNQHRMCINISQTLMPHFYEDLHDDPSVLQRKPVKGVTKNLMFITHSQPEISEKDIKSHSNPFEAKFALKLAKYFLQQGYKGSQV
;
A
#
# COMPACT_ATOMS: atom_id res chain seq x y z
N MET A 1 -30.99 39.72 33.95
CA MET A 1 -30.54 39.83 32.55
C MET A 1 -29.05 39.50 32.43
N SER A 2 -28.62 38.35 32.98
CA SER A 2 -27.20 37.98 33.06
C SER A 2 -26.98 36.46 33.07
N SER A 3 -27.88 35.66 32.48
CA SER A 3 -27.61 34.22 32.26
C SER A 3 -28.28 33.60 31.03
N TRP A 4 -28.86 34.40 30.13
CA TRP A 4 -29.52 33.88 28.91
C TRP A 4 -28.67 34.01 27.63
N LEU A 5 -27.70 34.94 27.58
CA LEU A 5 -26.73 34.99 26.46
C LEU A 5 -25.58 33.98 26.59
N THR A 6 -25.35 33.40 27.77
CA THR A 6 -24.31 32.38 27.99
C THR A 6 -24.73 31.00 27.49
N ILE A 7 -26.03 30.77 27.27
CA ILE A 7 -26.56 29.55 26.65
C ILE A 7 -26.55 29.65 25.11
N TYR A 8 -26.53 30.86 24.54
CA TYR A 8 -26.55 31.06 23.09
C TYR A 8 -25.20 30.80 22.40
N ASN A 9 -24.08 30.94 23.11
CA ASN A 9 -22.71 30.69 22.60
C ASN A 9 -22.09 29.38 23.10
N SER A 10 -22.90 28.47 23.66
CA SER A 10 -22.48 27.12 24.09
C SER A 10 -23.21 25.99 23.36
N MET A 11 -23.98 26.29 22.31
CA MET A 11 -24.60 25.28 21.45
C MET A 11 -23.66 24.82 20.32
N ASP A 12 -22.49 24.30 20.72
CA ASP A 12 -21.65 23.42 19.88
C ASP A 12 -22.04 21.93 20.05
N GLU A 13 -23.16 21.64 20.73
CA GLU A 13 -23.68 20.27 20.91
C GLU A 13 -24.79 19.96 19.90
N PHE A 14 -24.43 19.09 18.97
CA PHE A 14 -25.25 18.45 17.95
C PHE A 14 -26.42 17.65 18.57
N PRO A 15 -27.71 17.97 18.33
CA PRO A 15 -28.81 17.13 18.79
C PRO A 15 -29.48 16.47 17.59
N ILE A 16 -28.67 15.85 16.73
CA ILE A 16 -29.18 15.17 15.55
C ILE A 16 -28.88 13.68 15.70
N ASP A 17 -29.94 12.93 15.99
CA ASP A 17 -29.84 11.49 16.22
C ASP A 17 -29.59 10.75 14.90
N ILE A 18 -28.40 10.18 14.74
CA ILE A 18 -28.00 9.42 13.53
C ILE A 18 -28.89 8.20 13.33
N ASN A 19 -29.51 7.67 14.40
CA ASN A 19 -30.47 6.58 14.26
C ASN A 19 -31.73 7.04 13.53
N VAL A 20 -32.14 8.32 13.68
CA VAL A 20 -33.24 8.91 12.92
C VAL A 20 -32.85 9.06 11.44
N ILE A 21 -31.64 9.51 11.13
CA ILE A 21 -31.14 9.57 9.73
C ILE A 21 -31.13 8.17 9.10
N LYS A 22 -30.58 7.17 9.81
CA LYS A 22 -30.55 5.77 9.35
C LYS A 22 -31.96 5.21 9.17
N TYR A 23 -32.90 5.58 10.03
CA TYR A 23 -34.30 5.19 9.90
C TYR A 23 -34.94 5.81 8.65
N LEU A 24 -34.76 7.11 8.40
CA LEU A 24 -35.31 7.79 7.22
C LEU A 24 -34.72 7.24 5.91
N ILE A 25 -33.42 6.95 5.86
CA ILE A 25 -32.78 6.31 4.70
C ILE A 25 -33.38 4.92 4.43
N LYS A 26 -33.66 4.13 5.49
CA LYS A 26 -34.33 2.82 5.35
C LYS A 26 -35.74 2.94 4.76
N GLN A 27 -36.36 4.13 4.83
CA GLN A 27 -37.65 4.42 4.20
C GLN A 27 -37.51 5.06 2.81
N ASN A 28 -36.36 4.88 2.12
CA ASN A 28 -36.05 5.42 0.79
C ASN A 28 -35.96 6.96 0.69
N ILE A 29 -35.67 7.66 1.80
CA ILE A 29 -35.40 9.10 1.76
C ILE A 29 -33.91 9.33 1.46
N PRO A 30 -33.55 10.16 0.45
CA PRO A 30 -32.18 10.57 0.19
C PRO A 30 -31.50 11.18 1.42
N GLU A 31 -30.23 10.83 1.66
CA GLU A 31 -29.50 11.20 2.87
C GLU A 31 -29.44 12.72 3.12
N ILE A 32 -29.27 13.51 2.05
CA ILE A 32 -29.27 14.98 2.13
C ILE A 32 -30.63 15.49 2.64
N GLN A 33 -31.73 14.95 2.12
CA GLN A 33 -33.08 15.34 2.53
C GLN A 33 -33.38 14.93 3.98
N ALA A 34 -32.86 13.78 4.43
CA ALA A 34 -32.98 13.34 5.82
C ALA A 34 -32.20 14.27 6.78
N LYS A 35 -31.02 14.74 6.38
CA LYS A 35 -30.23 15.72 7.16
C LYS A 35 -30.92 17.08 7.24
N ASN A 36 -31.43 17.58 6.12
CA ASN A 36 -32.14 18.87 6.07
C ASN A 36 -33.36 18.88 6.99
N ALA A 37 -34.13 17.79 7.00
CA ALA A 37 -35.29 17.66 7.86
C ALA A 37 -34.95 17.71 9.36
N LEU A 38 -33.84 17.10 9.77
CA LEU A 38 -33.38 17.11 11.16
C LEU A 38 -32.81 18.47 11.56
N LEU A 39 -32.15 19.19 10.65
CA LEU A 39 -31.71 20.55 10.88
C LEU A 39 -32.90 21.50 11.09
N CYS A 40 -33.95 21.39 10.27
CA CYS A 40 -35.18 22.17 10.46
C CYS A 40 -35.86 21.88 11.81
N ALA A 41 -35.94 20.61 12.20
CA ALA A 41 -36.48 20.24 13.51
C ALA A 41 -35.66 20.84 14.67
N TYR A 42 -34.33 20.87 14.54
CA TYR A 42 -33.44 21.45 15.54
C TYR A 42 -33.56 22.99 15.62
N GLN A 43 -33.70 23.66 14.48
CA GLN A 43 -33.85 25.12 14.40
C GLN A 43 -35.22 25.63 14.89
N GLY A 44 -36.09 24.75 15.39
CA GLY A 44 -37.34 25.14 16.04
C GLY A 44 -38.53 25.34 15.10
N TYR A 45 -38.48 24.79 13.87
CA TYR A 45 -39.64 24.77 12.99
C TYR A 45 -40.64 23.70 13.49
N GLU A 46 -41.65 24.13 14.27
CA GLU A 46 -42.58 23.26 15.02
C GLU A 46 -43.36 22.24 14.14
N ASP A 47 -43.48 22.50 12.84
CA ASP A 47 -44.17 21.61 11.88
C ASP A 47 -43.34 20.38 11.44
N PHE A 48 -42.09 20.22 11.90
CA PHE A 48 -41.14 19.19 11.45
C PHE A 48 -40.84 18.09 12.50
N THR A 49 -41.88 17.44 13.02
CA THR A 49 -41.74 16.14 13.69
C THR A 49 -41.22 15.05 12.74
N PRO A 50 -40.55 13.97 13.19
CA PRO A 50 -40.07 12.89 12.30
C PRO A 50 -41.16 12.30 11.40
N GLN A 51 -42.42 12.26 11.87
CA GLN A 51 -43.57 11.78 11.12
C GLN A 51 -44.09 12.81 10.10
N SER A 52 -44.08 14.11 10.42
CA SER A 52 -44.48 15.16 9.47
C SER A 52 -43.41 15.38 8.39
N VAL A 53 -42.13 15.30 8.75
CA VAL A 53 -40.98 15.21 7.84
C VAL A 53 -41.17 14.10 6.81
N PHE A 54 -41.48 12.88 7.27
CA PHE A 54 -41.72 11.73 6.40
C PHE A 54 -42.89 11.97 5.44
N ASN A 55 -43.97 12.59 5.91
CA ASN A 55 -45.15 12.92 5.09
C ASN A 55 -44.89 14.07 4.10
N CYS A 56 -44.13 15.11 4.48
CA CYS A 56 -43.74 16.21 3.59
C CYS A 56 -42.81 15.75 2.47
N LEU A 57 -41.85 14.87 2.78
CA LEU A 57 -40.95 14.25 1.81
C LEU A 57 -41.68 13.34 0.82
N ARG A 58 -42.67 12.57 1.29
CA ARG A 58 -43.50 11.70 0.46
C ARG A 58 -44.44 12.48 -0.47
N ASN A 59 -44.90 13.67 -0.05
CA ASN A 59 -45.90 14.46 -0.78
C ASN A 59 -45.30 15.64 -1.58
N GLY A 60 -43.99 15.88 -1.50
CA GLY A 60 -43.28 16.87 -2.32
C GLY A 60 -43.60 18.33 -2.02
N SER A 61 -44.19 18.65 -0.87
CA SER A 61 -44.44 20.02 -0.42
C SER A 61 -43.67 20.29 0.86
N TYR A 62 -42.54 20.97 0.72
CA TYR A 62 -42.01 21.82 1.78
C TYR A 62 -42.84 23.10 1.72
N GLY A 63 -43.22 23.71 2.85
CA GLY A 63 -43.95 24.98 2.84
C GLY A 63 -43.16 26.13 2.19
N ASN A 64 -43.36 27.37 2.66
CA ASN A 64 -42.71 28.58 2.10
C ASN A 64 -41.18 28.69 2.33
N VAL A 65 -40.44 27.58 2.48
CA VAL A 65 -38.99 27.57 2.74
C VAL A 65 -38.24 27.29 1.43
N SER A 66 -37.34 28.18 1.03
CA SER A 66 -36.52 28.04 -0.17
C SER A 66 -35.56 26.85 -0.05
N THR A 67 -35.41 26.04 -1.11
CA THR A 67 -34.48 24.90 -1.14
C THR A 67 -33.02 25.28 -0.93
N THR A 68 -32.68 26.53 -1.24
CA THR A 68 -31.35 27.13 -1.04
C THR A 68 -31.07 27.39 0.44
N ASP A 69 -32.07 27.84 1.19
CA ASP A 69 -31.96 28.14 2.63
C ASP A 69 -31.86 26.85 3.48
N LEU A 70 -32.26 25.71 2.89
CA LEU A 70 -32.22 24.38 3.51
C LEU A 70 -30.86 23.66 3.34
N MET A 71 -29.98 24.14 2.46
CA MET A 71 -28.68 23.49 2.18
C MET A 71 -27.50 24.15 2.91
N GLU A 72 -27.60 25.43 3.26
CA GLU A 72 -26.60 26.10 4.10
C GLU A 72 -26.47 25.40 5.47
N GLY A 73 -25.25 24.92 5.77
CA GLY A 73 -24.92 24.26 7.05
C GLY A 73 -24.84 22.73 7.03
N ILE A 74 -25.30 22.05 5.97
CA ILE A 74 -25.27 20.58 5.85
C ILE A 74 -24.17 20.09 4.91
N GLU A 75 -23.64 20.96 4.06
CA GLU A 75 -22.51 20.68 3.14
C GLU A 75 -21.28 20.11 3.86
N HIS A 76 -21.14 20.45 5.15
CA HIS A 76 -19.99 20.10 5.98
C HIS A 76 -20.21 18.82 6.79
N TRP A 77 -21.36 18.16 6.65
CA TRP A 77 -21.73 16.98 7.43
C TRP A 77 -21.18 15.68 6.84
N PRO A 78 -20.59 14.79 7.65
CA PRO A 78 -20.08 13.51 7.18
C PRO A 78 -21.20 12.63 6.63
N THR A 79 -20.88 11.85 5.59
CA THR A 79 -21.81 10.88 5.00
C THR A 79 -22.00 9.66 5.91
N ILE A 80 -23.16 8.99 5.84
CA ILE A 80 -23.42 7.75 6.59
C ILE A 80 -22.40 6.66 6.24
N ARG A 81 -21.87 6.67 5.02
CA ARG A 81 -20.78 5.77 4.61
C ARG A 81 -19.51 6.04 5.43
N GLN A 82 -19.08 7.29 5.53
CA GLN A 82 -17.89 7.69 6.32
C GLN A 82 -18.08 7.38 7.81
N ILE A 83 -19.28 7.64 8.35
CA ILE A 83 -19.62 7.34 9.75
C ILE A 83 -19.53 5.83 10.02
N ASN A 84 -20.10 5.00 9.14
CA ASN A 84 -20.04 3.55 9.29
C ASN A 84 -18.62 2.98 9.13
N GLU A 85 -17.76 3.63 8.34
CA GLU A 85 -16.37 3.22 8.17
C GLU A 85 -15.57 3.43 9.47
N ILE A 86 -15.77 4.54 10.17
CA ILE A 86 -15.17 4.77 11.49
C ILE A 86 -15.82 3.90 12.56
N ALA A 87 -17.15 3.70 12.52
CA ALA A 87 -17.85 2.85 13.48
C ALA A 87 -17.37 1.38 13.46
N ARG A 88 -16.83 0.89 12.32
CA ARG A 88 -16.19 -0.45 12.24
C ARG A 88 -14.98 -0.61 13.15
N HIS A 89 -14.41 0.49 13.64
CA HIS A 89 -13.30 0.49 14.58
C HIS A 89 -13.74 0.54 16.05
N GLY A 90 -15.02 0.26 16.33
CA GLY A 90 -15.54 0.07 17.69
C GLY A 90 -16.14 1.33 18.34
N PHE A 91 -16.35 2.39 17.57
CA PHE A 91 -17.06 3.60 18.00
C PHE A 91 -18.55 3.47 17.67
N ASP A 92 -19.44 3.97 18.52
CA ASP A 92 -20.84 4.13 18.14
C ASP A 92 -20.98 5.22 17.06
N ALA A 93 -22.11 5.22 16.37
CA ALA A 93 -22.30 6.06 15.19
C ALA A 93 -22.26 7.56 15.50
N ASN A 94 -22.72 7.98 16.69
CA ASN A 94 -22.74 9.39 17.10
C ASN A 94 -21.31 9.86 17.40
N THR A 95 -20.57 9.08 18.19
CA THR A 95 -19.14 9.34 18.44
C THR A 95 -18.31 9.38 17.16
N ALA A 96 -18.59 8.48 16.20
CA ALA A 96 -17.90 8.46 14.91
C ALA A 96 -18.19 9.73 14.07
N ALA A 97 -19.41 10.27 14.12
CA ALA A 97 -19.76 11.50 13.43
C ALA A 97 -19.14 12.75 14.08
N GLU A 98 -19.12 12.83 15.41
CA GLU A 98 -18.46 13.91 16.14
C GLU A 98 -16.95 13.97 15.84
N ILE A 99 -16.30 12.81 15.76
CA ILE A 99 -14.90 12.71 15.34
C ILE A 99 -14.72 13.25 13.92
N LEU A 100 -15.61 12.90 12.99
CA LEU A 100 -15.52 13.36 11.60
C LEU A 100 -15.74 14.87 11.46
N ILE A 101 -16.73 15.43 12.16
CA ILE A 101 -17.03 16.87 12.14
C ILE A 101 -15.90 17.66 12.79
N SER A 102 -15.40 17.22 13.95
CA SER A 102 -14.26 17.86 14.60
C SER A 102 -12.98 17.77 13.76
N CYS A 103 -12.79 16.70 12.99
CA CYS A 103 -11.71 16.58 12.02
C CYS A 103 -11.94 17.44 10.77
N GLN A 104 -13.17 17.60 10.27
CA GLN A 104 -13.49 18.45 9.12
C GLN A 104 -13.31 19.93 9.45
N ASN A 105 -13.81 20.40 10.59
CA ASN A 105 -13.64 21.80 11.04
C ASN A 105 -12.16 22.12 11.32
N ASN A 106 -11.42 21.20 11.96
CA ASN A 106 -9.97 21.35 12.14
C ASN A 106 -9.21 21.26 10.81
N MET A 107 -9.61 20.38 9.89
CA MET A 107 -8.99 20.33 8.55
C MET A 107 -9.30 21.56 7.72
N GLN A 108 -10.47 22.19 7.83
CA GLN A 108 -10.76 23.41 7.09
C GLN A 108 -9.90 24.57 7.58
N VAL A 109 -9.75 24.74 8.90
CA VAL A 109 -8.85 25.75 9.48
C VAL A 109 -7.39 25.46 9.11
N VAL A 110 -6.95 24.20 9.24
CA VAL A 110 -5.59 23.78 8.92
C VAL A 110 -5.32 23.82 7.41
N ASN A 111 -6.29 23.49 6.55
CA ASN A 111 -6.17 23.60 5.10
C ASN A 111 -6.21 25.06 4.66
N ARG A 112 -6.93 25.94 5.35
CA ARG A 112 -6.87 27.40 5.15
C ARG A 112 -5.47 27.93 5.47
N GLU A 113 -4.88 27.52 6.59
CA GLU A 113 -3.50 27.87 6.97
C GLU A 113 -2.43 27.21 6.09
N ILE A 114 -2.65 25.97 5.62
CA ILE A 114 -1.75 25.27 4.69
C ILE A 114 -1.85 25.83 3.28
N ALA A 115 -3.03 26.25 2.82
CA ALA A 115 -3.21 26.93 1.55
C ALA A 115 -2.54 28.31 1.57
N LEU A 116 -2.71 29.06 2.67
CA LEU A 116 -1.93 30.27 2.96
C LEU A 116 -0.42 29.95 2.90
N ALA A 117 0.06 28.90 3.55
CA ALA A 117 1.48 28.56 3.54
C ALA A 117 2.01 28.05 2.18
N ARG A 118 1.19 27.35 1.38
CA ARG A 118 1.59 26.75 0.09
C ARG A 118 1.63 27.78 -1.04
N ASN A 119 0.68 28.71 -1.09
CA ASN A 119 0.67 29.79 -2.09
C ASN A 119 1.86 30.75 -1.89
N PHE A 120 2.35 30.91 -0.67
CA PHE A 120 3.52 31.74 -0.36
C PHE A 120 4.88 31.12 -0.75
N ILE A 121 4.98 29.79 -0.93
CA ILE A 121 6.28 29.09 -1.09
C ILE A 121 6.59 28.78 -2.57
N GLY A 122 5.73 29.16 -3.53
CA GLY A 122 5.82 28.91 -4.97
C GLY A 122 7.17 28.43 -5.55
N ASN A 123 7.44 27.12 -5.44
CA ASN A 123 8.13 26.31 -6.45
C ASN A 123 8.19 24.83 -6.06
N ARG A 124 7.09 24.09 -6.27
CA ARG A 124 7.16 22.71 -6.78
C ARG A 124 5.99 22.48 -7.71
N LYS A 125 6.30 22.00 -8.92
CA LYS A 125 5.34 21.46 -9.89
C LYS A 125 4.30 20.55 -9.19
N PRO A 126 3.05 20.52 -9.68
CA PRO A 126 1.98 19.76 -9.05
C PRO A 126 2.37 18.29 -8.93
N VAL A 127 2.09 17.70 -7.77
CA VAL A 127 2.12 16.26 -7.53
C VAL A 127 0.89 15.64 -8.21
N ALA A 128 0.79 15.81 -9.52
CA ALA A 128 -0.25 15.20 -10.36
C ALA A 128 0.19 13.84 -10.90
N SER A 129 1.43 13.39 -10.64
CA SER A 129 1.96 12.12 -11.18
C SER A 129 2.00 10.96 -10.18
N ARG A 130 1.55 11.14 -8.93
CA ARG A 130 1.55 10.06 -7.91
C ARG A 130 0.43 10.17 -6.86
N LEU A 131 -0.84 10.25 -7.26
CA LEU A 131 -1.96 9.89 -6.38
C LEU A 131 -3.11 9.27 -7.21
N PRO A 132 -3.87 8.30 -6.66
CA PRO A 132 -4.98 7.66 -7.36
C PRO A 132 -6.12 8.66 -7.67
N GLU A 133 -6.83 8.42 -8.78
CA GLU A 133 -7.83 9.30 -9.45
C GLU A 133 -9.06 9.76 -8.64
N THR A 134 -9.08 9.64 -7.31
CA THR A 134 -10.27 9.93 -6.50
C THR A 134 -10.30 11.31 -5.83
N ASN A 135 -9.26 12.13 -5.96
CA ASN A 135 -9.16 13.43 -5.28
C ASN A 135 -8.96 14.65 -6.22
N ALA A 136 -9.22 14.51 -7.52
CA ALA A 136 -9.03 15.62 -8.47
C ALA A 136 -10.05 16.77 -8.25
N ALA A 137 -11.27 16.47 -7.81
CA ALA A 137 -12.32 17.48 -7.60
C ALA A 137 -12.07 18.39 -6.38
N ALA A 138 -11.40 17.89 -5.34
CA ALA A 138 -11.08 18.69 -4.14
C ALA A 138 -9.93 19.69 -4.37
N ALA A 139 -9.23 19.60 -5.52
CA ALA A 139 -8.18 20.54 -5.88
C ALA A 139 -8.70 21.82 -6.58
N GLU A 140 -9.93 21.79 -7.11
CA GLU A 140 -10.54 22.95 -7.80
C GLU A 140 -11.26 23.92 -6.85
N GLU A 141 -11.73 23.49 -5.67
CA GLU A 141 -12.45 24.37 -4.71
C GLU A 141 -11.53 25.26 -3.84
N LEU A 142 -10.20 25.15 -3.97
CA LEU A 142 -9.23 25.81 -3.09
C LEU A 142 -8.58 27.07 -3.67
N THR A 143 -9.08 27.59 -4.80
CA THR A 143 -8.54 28.79 -5.47
C THR A 143 -9.21 30.11 -5.05
N ASP A 144 -10.32 30.08 -4.31
CA ASP A 144 -11.16 31.27 -4.11
C ASP A 144 -10.97 31.94 -2.74
N LEU A 145 -9.72 32.25 -2.37
CA LEU A 145 -9.42 33.18 -1.28
C LEU A 145 -8.51 34.30 -1.83
N ASP A 146 -9.13 35.44 -2.15
CA ASP A 146 -8.63 36.77 -2.55
C ASP A 146 -7.10 37.00 -2.51
N PHE A 147 -6.36 36.34 -3.41
CA PHE A 147 -5.00 36.71 -3.80
C PHE A 147 -4.97 36.91 -5.32
N GLU A 148 -5.33 38.09 -5.79
CA GLU A 148 -5.03 38.46 -7.18
C GLU A 148 -3.52 38.74 -7.29
N ALA A 149 -2.80 37.89 -8.02
CA ALA A 149 -1.46 38.18 -8.48
C ALA A 149 -1.56 38.98 -9.79
N ASP A 150 -0.81 40.08 -9.89
CA ASP A 150 -0.67 40.82 -11.15
C ASP A 150 0.03 39.92 -12.20
N ASP A 151 -0.16 40.17 -13.50
CA ASP A 151 0.27 39.29 -14.62
C ASP A 151 1.78 38.95 -14.60
N ASP A 152 2.58 39.72 -13.86
CA ASP A 152 4.03 39.55 -13.67
C ASP A 152 4.43 38.77 -12.39
N ASN A 153 3.48 38.28 -11.59
CA ASN A 153 3.66 37.46 -10.38
C ASN A 153 4.52 38.08 -9.25
N ASN A 154 4.82 39.38 -9.32
CA ASN A 154 5.76 40.07 -8.42
C ASN A 154 5.11 40.86 -7.27
N ARG A 155 3.77 40.96 -7.21
CA ARG A 155 3.06 41.71 -6.17
C ARG A 155 1.90 40.91 -5.58
N ILE A 156 1.73 41.00 -4.25
CA ILE A 156 0.70 40.29 -3.50
C ILE A 156 -0.18 41.29 -2.74
N ILE A 157 -1.49 41.07 -2.74
CA ILE A 157 -2.46 41.76 -1.89
C ILE A 157 -2.43 41.15 -0.49
N VAL A 158 -2.15 41.95 0.54
CA VAL A 158 -2.14 41.48 1.93
C VAL A 158 -3.01 42.39 2.80
N ASP A 159 -3.69 41.82 3.79
CA ASP A 159 -4.47 42.56 4.78
C ASP A 159 -3.57 43.60 5.48
N ASN A 160 -4.06 44.84 5.50
CA ASN A 160 -3.36 46.00 6.06
C ASN A 160 -2.96 45.82 7.54
N ASN A 161 -3.77 45.09 8.32
CA ASN A 161 -3.49 44.83 9.73
C ASN A 161 -2.32 43.83 9.90
N PHE A 162 -2.25 42.81 9.05
CA PHE A 162 -1.17 41.82 9.06
C PHE A 162 0.19 42.47 8.72
N MET A 163 0.21 43.39 7.76
CA MET A 163 1.45 44.03 7.30
C MET A 163 1.95 45.14 8.25
N ASN A 164 1.05 45.86 8.92
CA ASN A 164 1.41 46.85 9.95
C ASN A 164 2.15 46.19 11.13
N GLU A 165 1.76 44.97 11.48
CA GLU A 165 2.43 44.18 12.51
C GLU A 165 3.79 43.62 12.04
N PHE A 166 3.97 43.45 10.72
CA PHE A 166 5.12 42.79 10.11
C PHE A 166 6.30 43.73 9.82
N PHE A 167 6.05 44.94 9.32
CA PHE A 167 7.09 45.87 8.87
C PHE A 167 7.35 47.06 9.81
N GLY A 168 6.47 47.26 10.81
CA GLY A 168 6.40 48.50 11.56
C GLY A 168 6.00 49.69 10.68
N ASP A 169 5.49 50.76 11.28
CA ASP A 169 4.95 51.96 10.63
C ASP A 169 5.96 52.61 9.66
N LYS A 170 6.08 52.09 8.44
CA LYS A 170 6.99 52.57 7.40
C LYS A 170 6.24 52.71 6.07
N LYS A 171 5.19 53.53 6.05
CA LYS A 171 4.86 54.47 4.95
C LYS A 171 3.57 55.25 5.25
N LYS A 172 3.53 56.51 4.79
CA LYS A 172 2.44 57.47 5.02
C LYS A 172 1.12 57.00 4.40
N LYS A 173 0.07 57.11 5.22
CA LYS A 173 -1.35 56.87 4.97
C LYS A 173 -1.89 57.53 3.70
N THR A 174 -2.67 56.76 2.94
CA THR A 174 -3.83 57.26 2.19
C THR A 174 -5.04 56.41 2.58
N LYS A 175 -5.98 57.02 3.31
CA LYS A 175 -7.28 56.42 3.68
C LYS A 175 -8.10 56.22 2.40
N LYS A 176 -8.00 55.05 1.74
CA LYS A 176 -9.12 54.48 0.96
C LYS A 176 -8.92 53.06 0.43
N ASP A 177 -7.74 52.46 0.51
CA ASP A 177 -7.53 51.11 -0.03
C ASP A 177 -7.48 50.06 1.10
N LYS A 178 -8.39 49.07 1.06
CA LYS A 178 -8.39 47.92 1.97
C LYS A 178 -7.18 46.98 1.77
N HIS A 179 -6.49 47.13 0.64
CA HIS A 179 -5.42 46.27 0.16
C HIS A 179 -4.22 47.11 -0.28
N ILE A 180 -3.02 46.75 0.17
CA ILE A 180 -1.76 47.38 -0.26
C ILE A 180 -0.94 46.34 -1.03
N TRP A 181 -0.42 46.75 -2.19
CA TRP A 181 0.47 45.94 -3.01
C TRP A 181 1.89 45.95 -2.45
N TYR A 182 2.43 44.76 -2.20
CA TYR A 182 3.82 44.61 -1.78
C TYR A 182 4.63 43.72 -2.72
N ASP A 183 5.91 44.02 -2.83
CA ASP A 183 6.88 43.24 -3.60
C ASP A 183 7.18 41.90 -2.91
N SER A 184 6.90 40.80 -3.62
CA SER A 184 7.13 39.42 -3.19
C SER A 184 8.56 39.15 -2.74
N GLU A 185 9.56 39.68 -3.47
CA GLU A 185 10.98 39.42 -3.19
C GLU A 185 11.46 40.14 -1.92
N ALA A 186 10.86 41.29 -1.59
CA ALA A 186 11.23 42.07 -0.41
C ALA A 186 10.74 41.45 0.91
N ILE A 187 9.63 40.69 0.88
CA ILE A 187 9.00 40.10 2.08
C ILE A 187 9.55 38.70 2.37
N LYS A 188 9.95 37.97 1.33
CA LYS A 188 10.36 36.57 1.38
C LYS A 188 11.42 36.24 2.46
N PRO A 189 12.51 37.00 2.63
CA PRO A 189 13.52 36.69 3.65
C PRO A 189 12.98 36.77 5.09
N SER A 190 12.05 37.69 5.34
CA SER A 190 11.45 37.89 6.67
C SER A 190 10.44 36.79 7.00
N LEU A 191 9.69 36.31 6.00
CA LEU A 191 8.81 35.15 6.16
C LEU A 191 9.60 33.85 6.36
N GLU A 192 10.68 33.65 5.60
CA GLU A 192 11.58 32.50 5.80
C GLU A 192 12.16 32.50 7.22
N ASN A 193 12.52 33.66 7.77
CA ASN A 193 12.99 33.78 9.16
C ASN A 193 11.92 33.46 10.21
N ILE A 194 10.65 33.72 9.93
CA ILE A 194 9.53 33.34 10.81
C ILE A 194 9.28 31.85 10.67
N VAL A 195 9.11 31.34 9.45
CA VAL A 195 8.81 29.92 9.18
C VAL A 195 9.90 29.00 9.76
N ASN A 196 11.18 29.39 9.65
CA ASN A 196 12.31 28.63 10.16
C ASN A 196 12.65 28.92 11.64
N ALA A 197 11.92 29.80 12.31
CA ALA A 197 12.15 30.07 13.73
C ALA A 197 11.95 28.80 14.57
N PRO A 198 12.78 28.54 15.59
CA PRO A 198 12.68 27.32 16.39
C PRO A 198 11.49 27.35 17.35
N ALA A 199 10.86 26.19 17.58
CA ALA A 199 9.77 26.03 18.54
C ALA A 199 10.12 26.63 19.92
N MET A 200 9.15 27.32 20.51
CA MET A 200 9.30 28.00 21.79
C MET A 200 9.52 27.01 22.95
N THR A 201 10.40 27.36 23.89
CA THR A 201 10.71 26.56 25.08
C THR A 201 9.53 26.51 26.06
N ASN A 202 9.53 25.55 27.00
CA ASN A 202 8.43 25.39 27.97
C ASN A 202 8.34 26.57 28.94
N GLU A 203 9.47 27.14 29.34
CA GLU A 203 9.55 28.28 30.26
C GLU A 203 9.03 29.56 29.59
N GLU A 204 9.44 29.85 28.35
CA GLU A 204 8.92 30.98 27.57
C GLU A 204 7.39 30.89 27.41
N ALA A 205 6.87 29.69 27.11
CA ALA A 205 5.43 29.49 26.87
C ALA A 205 4.57 29.61 28.14
N GLN A 206 5.12 29.33 29.32
CA GLN A 206 4.41 29.41 30.60
C GLN A 206 4.19 30.86 31.07
N ASN A 207 5.04 31.79 30.61
CA ASN A 207 4.98 33.20 30.97
C ASN A 207 4.05 34.02 30.07
N ILE A 208 3.37 33.38 29.11
CA ILE A 208 2.46 34.05 28.17
C ILE A 208 1.07 34.14 28.80
N THR A 209 0.59 35.36 29.02
CA THR A 209 -0.76 35.65 29.51
C THR A 209 -1.75 35.97 28.38
N ASN A 210 -1.31 36.65 27.33
CA ASN A 210 -2.12 36.98 26.16
C ASN A 210 -1.36 36.69 24.86
N ILE A 211 -1.93 35.84 24.00
CA ILE A 211 -1.32 35.42 22.74
C ILE A 211 -1.31 36.56 21.71
N TRP A 212 -2.29 37.46 21.77
CA TRP A 212 -2.47 38.55 20.80
C TRP A 212 -1.54 39.75 21.05
N GLU A 213 -0.92 39.82 22.23
CA GLU A 213 0.11 40.81 22.56
C GLU A 213 1.51 40.36 22.12
N LEU A 214 1.64 39.14 21.60
CA LEU A 214 2.91 38.59 21.14
C LEU A 214 3.23 39.03 19.70
N PRO A 215 4.49 39.39 19.43
CA PRO A 215 4.94 39.60 18.06
C PRO A 215 4.73 38.34 17.22
N LEU A 216 4.47 38.52 15.93
CA LEU A 216 4.15 37.45 14.99
C LEU A 216 5.15 36.28 15.00
N GLN A 217 6.46 36.59 15.09
CA GLN A 217 7.50 35.58 15.19
C GLN A 217 7.39 34.74 16.47
N ALA A 218 7.04 35.35 17.61
CA ALA A 218 6.82 34.64 18.86
C ALA A 218 5.54 33.78 18.81
N ARG A 219 4.47 34.26 18.16
CA ARG A 219 3.25 33.47 17.90
C ARG A 219 3.55 32.23 17.05
N TRP A 220 4.36 32.36 16.01
CA TRP A 220 4.76 31.23 15.18
C TRP A 220 5.62 30.20 15.93
N ARG A 221 6.57 30.66 16.76
CA ARG A 221 7.35 29.76 17.64
C ARG A 221 6.46 29.01 18.64
N LEU A 222 5.40 29.64 19.15
CA LEU A 222 4.39 29.03 20.02
C LEU A 222 3.52 28.01 19.26
N TYR A 223 3.09 28.33 18.04
CA TYR A 223 2.37 27.41 17.16
C TYR A 223 3.19 26.16 16.82
N GLN A 224 4.46 26.32 16.45
CA GLN A 224 5.37 25.19 16.21
C GLN A 224 5.55 24.30 17.44
N LYS A 225 5.58 24.89 18.64
CA LYS A 225 5.61 24.15 19.90
C LYS A 225 4.36 23.30 20.05
N TRP A 226 3.17 23.86 19.85
CA TRP A 226 1.91 23.11 19.93
C TRP A 226 1.83 21.99 18.88
N ILE A 227 2.24 22.26 17.64
CA ILE A 227 2.38 21.23 16.61
C ILE A 227 3.33 20.12 17.05
N SER A 228 4.50 20.48 17.57
CA SER A 228 5.49 19.51 18.05
C SER A 228 4.93 18.65 19.19
N GLN A 229 4.24 19.26 20.14
CA GLN A 229 3.58 18.55 21.24
C GLN A 229 2.46 17.63 20.75
N ALA A 230 1.61 18.09 19.84
CA ALA A 230 0.55 17.29 19.24
C ALA A 230 1.13 16.10 18.44
N ARG A 231 2.15 16.35 17.59
CA ARG A 231 2.86 15.31 16.85
C ARG A 231 3.52 14.30 17.78
N ASN A 232 4.15 14.74 18.86
CA ASN A 232 4.78 13.82 19.83
C ASN A 232 3.74 12.96 20.55
N LYS A 233 2.60 13.53 20.94
CA LYS A 233 1.47 12.77 21.51
C LYS A 233 0.92 11.75 20.51
N LEU A 234 0.71 12.14 19.26
CA LEU A 234 0.24 11.26 18.19
C LEU A 234 1.26 10.17 17.85
N LYS A 235 2.55 10.50 17.79
CA LYS A 235 3.65 9.55 17.57
C LYS A 235 3.71 8.51 18.67
N GLY A 236 3.51 8.91 19.93
CA GLY A 236 3.40 7.99 21.07
C GLY A 236 2.20 7.05 20.94
N LYS A 237 1.01 7.58 20.62
CA LYS A 237 -0.19 6.76 20.39
C LYS A 237 -0.04 5.81 19.21
N LEU A 238 0.52 6.29 18.09
CA LEU A 238 0.79 5.49 16.90
C LEU A 238 1.75 4.35 17.23
N LYS A 239 2.84 4.65 17.94
CA LYS A 239 3.82 3.63 18.29
C LYS A 239 3.21 2.54 19.19
N LYS A 240 2.45 2.95 20.21
CA LYS A 240 1.73 2.02 21.07
C LYS A 240 0.75 1.13 20.28
N THR A 241 -0.01 1.73 19.37
CA THR A 241 -0.99 1.01 18.54
C THR A 241 -0.30 0.05 17.56
N GLU A 242 0.81 0.46 16.95
CA GLU A 242 1.63 -0.37 16.06
C GLU A 242 2.20 -1.59 16.83
N ASP A 243 2.70 -1.38 18.05
CA ASP A 243 3.24 -2.44 18.89
C ASP A 243 2.14 -3.44 19.31
N GLU A 244 0.95 -2.94 19.70
CA GLU A 244 -0.22 -3.77 20.00
C GLU A 244 -0.71 -4.57 18.77
N TYR A 245 -0.78 -3.93 17.60
CA TYR A 245 -1.13 -4.58 16.35
C TYR A 245 -0.12 -5.67 15.99
N SER A 246 1.18 -5.36 16.05
CA SER A 246 2.26 -6.32 15.78
C SER A 246 2.19 -7.54 16.72
N LYS A 247 1.88 -7.31 18.00
CA LYS A 247 1.66 -8.40 18.96
C LYS A 247 0.46 -9.28 18.58
N LYS A 248 -0.70 -8.69 18.32
CA LYS A 248 -1.90 -9.44 17.90
C LYS A 248 -1.69 -10.20 16.59
N MET A 249 -0.96 -9.62 15.64
CA MET A 249 -0.63 -10.29 14.38
C MET A 249 0.27 -11.51 14.59
N LYS A 250 1.25 -11.44 15.51
CA LYS A 250 2.08 -12.60 15.87
C LYS A 250 1.25 -13.70 16.54
N GLU A 251 0.35 -13.34 17.44
CA GLU A 251 -0.56 -14.29 18.11
C GLU A 251 -1.47 -14.99 17.09
N LEU A 252 -2.09 -14.23 16.18
CA LEU A 252 -2.92 -14.79 15.11
C LEU A 252 -2.13 -15.73 14.20
N GLN A 253 -0.90 -15.36 13.83
CA GLN A 253 -0.04 -16.19 12.98
C GLN A 253 0.36 -17.50 13.69
N ALA A 254 0.63 -17.45 15.00
CA ALA A 254 0.92 -18.62 15.80
C ALA A 254 -0.29 -19.57 15.86
N LEU A 255 -1.50 -19.05 16.08
CA LEU A 255 -2.73 -19.84 16.08
C LEU A 255 -3.00 -20.51 14.73
N LYS A 256 -2.82 -19.78 13.62
CA LYS A 256 -2.92 -20.35 12.27
C LYS A 256 -1.91 -21.48 12.06
N THR A 257 -0.66 -21.25 12.47
CA THR A 257 0.39 -22.27 12.38
C THR A 257 0.04 -23.51 13.21
N MET A 258 -0.52 -23.36 14.42
CA MET A 258 -0.96 -24.48 15.23
C MET A 258 -2.06 -25.30 14.55
N ALA A 259 -3.06 -24.62 13.96
CA ALA A 259 -4.12 -25.28 13.20
C ALA A 259 -3.56 -26.04 11.98
N ASP A 260 -2.67 -25.42 11.22
CA ASP A 260 -2.02 -26.04 10.07
C ASP A 260 -1.21 -27.28 10.48
N VAL A 261 -0.44 -27.19 11.57
CA VAL A 261 0.35 -28.31 12.10
C VAL A 261 -0.56 -29.46 12.52
N ASP A 262 -1.71 -29.17 13.14
CA ASP A 262 -2.66 -30.21 13.55
C ASP A 262 -3.24 -30.97 12.35
N VAL A 263 -3.52 -30.28 11.25
CA VAL A 263 -3.94 -30.92 10.00
C VAL A 263 -2.79 -31.73 9.40
N MET A 264 -1.58 -31.16 9.32
CA MET A 264 -0.40 -31.82 8.74
C MET A 264 -0.01 -33.08 9.51
N LYS A 265 -0.16 -33.11 10.84
CA LYS A 265 0.12 -34.29 11.67
C LYS A 265 -0.75 -35.51 11.34
N ARG A 266 -1.91 -35.30 10.70
CA ARG A 266 -2.80 -36.38 10.25
C ARG A 266 -2.36 -36.95 8.90
N ALA A 267 -1.51 -36.25 8.15
CA ALA A 267 -0.99 -36.70 6.88
C ALA A 267 0.21 -37.64 7.08
N LYS A 268 0.35 -38.64 6.21
CA LYS A 268 1.52 -39.54 6.19
C LYS A 268 2.74 -38.89 5.55
N VAL A 269 2.51 -38.03 4.56
CA VAL A 269 3.54 -37.33 3.79
C VAL A 269 3.10 -35.87 3.65
N VAL A 270 4.01 -34.95 3.91
CA VAL A 270 3.81 -33.51 3.71
C VAL A 270 4.79 -33.05 2.65
N GLY A 271 4.26 -32.62 1.50
CA GLY A 271 5.06 -32.07 0.40
C GLY A 271 5.22 -30.56 0.52
N MET A 272 6.45 -30.06 0.35
CA MET A 272 6.76 -28.64 0.36
C MET A 272 7.86 -28.33 -0.65
N THR A 273 7.75 -27.22 -1.37
CA THR A 273 8.89 -26.65 -2.11
C THR A 273 10.00 -26.25 -1.15
N THR A 274 11.26 -26.30 -1.55
CA THR A 274 12.41 -25.93 -0.70
C THR A 274 12.35 -24.49 -0.17
N THR A 275 11.89 -23.54 -0.99
CA THR A 275 11.63 -22.15 -0.59
C THR A 275 10.48 -22.05 0.42
N GLY A 276 9.41 -22.82 0.21
CA GLY A 276 8.30 -22.96 1.15
C GLY A 276 8.75 -23.52 2.49
N ALA A 277 9.61 -24.54 2.49
CA ALA A 277 10.18 -25.11 3.70
C ALA A 277 11.02 -24.09 4.49
N ALA A 278 11.85 -23.31 3.80
CA ALA A 278 12.61 -22.20 4.40
C ALA A 278 11.69 -21.12 5.02
N LYS A 279 10.62 -20.75 4.31
CA LYS A 279 9.64 -19.76 4.77
C LYS A 279 8.82 -20.24 5.98
N HIS A 280 8.45 -21.52 6.01
CA HIS A 280 7.56 -22.11 7.02
C HIS A 280 8.34 -22.88 8.10
N GLN A 281 9.48 -22.33 8.53
CA GLN A 281 10.35 -22.98 9.50
C GLN A 281 9.67 -23.21 10.86
N SER A 282 8.78 -22.33 11.30
CA SER A 282 8.00 -22.51 12.53
C SER A 282 7.09 -23.73 12.46
N THR A 283 6.46 -23.95 11.31
CA THR A 283 5.63 -25.12 11.02
C THR A 283 6.46 -26.40 11.05
N LEU A 284 7.61 -26.43 10.36
CA LEU A 284 8.50 -27.60 10.36
C LEU A 284 9.03 -27.94 11.75
N ARG A 285 9.46 -26.93 12.54
CA ARG A 285 9.90 -27.12 13.93
C ARG A 285 8.80 -27.69 14.83
N SER A 286 7.54 -27.35 14.55
CA SER A 286 6.37 -27.85 15.29
C SER A 286 5.94 -29.24 14.83
N LEU A 287 6.08 -29.52 13.53
CA LEU A 287 5.79 -30.82 12.92
C LEU A 287 6.82 -31.88 13.32
N LYS A 288 8.09 -31.48 13.50
CA LYS A 288 9.21 -32.35 13.89
C LYS A 288 9.37 -33.57 12.98
N PRO A 289 9.54 -33.40 11.66
CA PRO A 289 9.72 -34.53 10.76
C PRO A 289 11.02 -35.27 11.09
N ARG A 290 10.92 -36.59 11.36
CA ARG A 290 12.07 -37.45 11.63
C ARG A 290 12.79 -37.88 10.35
N ILE A 291 12.05 -37.99 9.25
CA ILE A 291 12.56 -38.35 7.93
C ILE A 291 12.29 -37.19 6.99
N VAL A 292 13.33 -36.74 6.30
CA VAL A 292 13.25 -35.66 5.31
C VAL A 292 13.81 -36.18 3.99
N ILE A 293 13.03 -36.08 2.92
CA ILE A 293 13.42 -36.45 1.56
C ILE A 293 13.48 -35.17 0.74
N ILE A 294 14.59 -34.95 0.06
CA ILE A 294 14.82 -33.76 -0.77
C ILE A 294 15.10 -34.24 -2.19
N GLU A 295 14.15 -33.98 -3.07
CA GLU A 295 14.30 -34.16 -4.51
C GLU A 295 15.06 -32.98 -5.11
N GLU A 296 15.72 -33.22 -6.25
CA GLU A 296 16.54 -32.24 -6.99
C GLU A 296 17.59 -31.57 -6.09
N ALA A 297 18.12 -32.30 -5.10
CA ALA A 297 19.02 -31.76 -4.08
C ALA A 297 20.30 -31.14 -4.64
N ALA A 298 20.69 -31.53 -5.86
CA ALA A 298 21.83 -30.96 -6.58
C ALA A 298 21.58 -29.52 -7.05
N GLU A 299 20.33 -29.12 -7.29
CA GLU A 299 19.90 -27.79 -7.75
C GLU A 299 19.52 -26.86 -6.59
N VAL A 300 19.53 -27.37 -5.35
CA VAL A 300 19.10 -26.61 -4.16
C VAL A 300 20.30 -25.96 -3.47
N LEU A 301 20.18 -24.66 -3.18
CA LEU A 301 21.15 -23.94 -2.35
C LEU A 301 21.30 -24.62 -0.99
N GLU A 302 22.54 -24.84 -0.57
CA GLU A 302 22.84 -25.45 0.74
C GLU A 302 22.13 -24.73 1.89
N ALA A 303 22.09 -23.40 1.87
CA ALA A 303 21.42 -22.59 2.90
C ALA A 303 19.90 -22.89 2.99
N HIS A 304 19.23 -23.06 1.85
CA HIS A 304 17.81 -23.41 1.83
C HIS A 304 17.58 -24.80 2.40
N LEU A 305 18.43 -25.76 2.02
CA LEU A 305 18.38 -27.11 2.54
C LEU A 305 18.55 -27.12 4.06
N LEU A 306 19.60 -26.49 4.59
CA LEU A 306 19.85 -26.42 6.03
C LEU A 306 18.70 -25.75 6.80
N SER A 307 18.08 -24.72 6.22
CA SER A 307 16.95 -24.03 6.85
C SER A 307 15.69 -24.90 6.98
N SER A 308 15.53 -25.89 6.10
CA SER A 308 14.42 -26.85 6.10
C SER A 308 14.61 -28.00 7.09
N LEU A 309 15.84 -28.24 7.55
CA LEU A 309 16.12 -29.27 8.54
C LEU A 309 15.77 -28.77 9.95
N THR A 310 15.30 -29.70 10.77
CA THR A 310 15.02 -29.44 12.19
C THR A 310 15.87 -30.35 13.04
N ILE A 311 16.04 -30.02 14.32
CA ILE A 311 16.76 -30.86 15.28
C ILE A 311 16.12 -32.25 15.47
N ALA A 312 14.86 -32.42 15.05
CA ALA A 312 14.16 -33.70 15.10
C ALA A 312 14.46 -34.61 13.88
N CYS A 313 15.15 -34.11 12.85
CA CYS A 313 15.49 -34.89 11.67
C CYS A 313 16.56 -35.93 12.04
N GLU A 314 16.23 -37.21 11.86
CA GLU A 314 17.11 -38.35 12.13
C GLU A 314 17.61 -39.00 10.84
N HIS A 315 16.81 -38.95 9.77
CA HIS A 315 17.16 -39.53 8.48
C HIS A 315 16.92 -38.51 7.36
N LEU A 316 18.00 -38.08 6.72
CA LEU A 316 17.98 -37.20 5.56
C LEU A 316 18.31 -38.00 4.30
N ILE A 317 17.41 -37.98 3.32
CA ILE A 317 17.57 -38.62 2.01
C ILE A 317 17.68 -37.51 0.96
N LEU A 318 18.82 -37.45 0.28
CA LEU A 318 19.06 -36.47 -0.78
C LEU A 318 19.05 -37.20 -2.12
N ILE A 319 18.16 -36.79 -3.02
CA ILE A 319 18.03 -37.33 -4.37
C ILE A 319 18.37 -36.18 -5.31
N GLY A 320 19.36 -36.37 -6.17
CA GLY A 320 19.78 -35.34 -7.11
C GLY A 320 20.86 -35.85 -8.05
N ASP A 321 21.26 -34.99 -8.98
CA ASP A 321 22.29 -35.28 -9.96
C ASP A 321 23.31 -34.13 -10.03
N HIS A 322 24.51 -34.39 -9.49
CA HIS A 322 25.59 -33.41 -9.41
C HIS A 322 26.27 -33.13 -10.78
N LYS A 323 25.88 -33.84 -11.84
CA LYS A 323 26.31 -33.57 -13.23
C LYS A 323 25.33 -32.69 -14.00
N GLN A 324 24.14 -32.41 -13.44
CA GLN A 324 23.13 -31.55 -14.05
C GLN A 324 23.22 -30.11 -13.54
N LEU A 325 22.09 -29.41 -13.46
CA LEU A 325 22.02 -28.02 -13.03
C LEU A 325 22.44 -27.87 -11.57
N ARG A 326 23.26 -26.84 -11.33
CA ARG A 326 23.61 -26.34 -10.00
C ARG A 326 22.64 -25.23 -9.57
N PRO A 327 22.50 -24.96 -8.26
CA PRO A 327 21.76 -23.79 -7.81
C PRO A 327 22.33 -22.51 -8.40
N ASN A 328 21.46 -21.53 -8.68
CA ASN A 328 21.84 -20.25 -9.25
C ASN A 328 21.64 -19.10 -8.23
N PRO A 329 22.72 -18.63 -7.56
CA PRO A 329 22.67 -17.44 -6.71
C PRO A 329 22.32 -16.18 -7.52
N SER A 330 21.48 -15.31 -6.95
CA SER A 330 21.08 -14.05 -7.62
C SER A 330 22.25 -13.09 -7.87
N VAL A 331 23.37 -13.26 -7.16
CA VAL A 331 24.59 -12.47 -7.31
C VAL A 331 25.69 -13.35 -7.88
N TYR A 332 26.14 -13.03 -9.08
CA TYR A 332 27.15 -13.81 -9.81
C TYR A 332 28.45 -14.01 -9.02
N GLU A 333 28.91 -12.98 -8.30
CA GLU A 333 30.12 -13.07 -7.48
C GLU A 333 30.00 -14.11 -6.36
N LEU A 334 28.80 -14.30 -5.79
CA LEU A 334 28.56 -15.31 -4.76
C LEU A 334 28.75 -16.73 -5.30
N ALA A 335 28.35 -16.98 -6.54
CA ALA A 335 28.64 -18.23 -7.22
C ALA A 335 30.15 -18.37 -7.47
N LYS A 336 30.78 -17.42 -8.17
CA LYS A 336 32.14 -17.61 -8.68
C LYS A 336 33.28 -17.44 -7.69
N LYS A 337 33.13 -16.54 -6.71
CA LYS A 337 34.19 -16.26 -5.74
C LYS A 337 34.01 -17.04 -4.43
N TYR A 338 32.76 -17.36 -4.09
CA TYR A 338 32.41 -17.97 -2.80
C TYR A 338 31.77 -19.35 -2.93
N ASN A 339 31.63 -19.90 -4.15
CA ASN A 339 31.09 -21.23 -4.44
C ASN A 339 29.69 -21.47 -3.84
N MET A 340 28.86 -20.41 -3.75
CA MET A 340 27.49 -20.55 -3.26
C MET A 340 26.56 -21.27 -4.26
N ASP A 341 27.04 -21.56 -5.47
CA ASP A 341 26.40 -22.43 -6.45
C ASP A 341 26.71 -23.93 -6.24
N VAL A 342 27.53 -24.29 -5.24
CA VAL A 342 27.73 -25.70 -4.86
C VAL A 342 26.66 -26.10 -3.84
N SER A 343 25.83 -27.08 -4.21
CA SER A 343 24.81 -27.63 -3.32
C SER A 343 25.43 -28.51 -2.23
N LEU A 344 24.68 -28.73 -1.14
CA LEU A 344 25.10 -29.70 -0.11
C LEU A 344 25.31 -31.10 -0.70
N PHE A 345 24.43 -31.49 -1.62
CA PHE A 345 24.51 -32.77 -2.32
C PHE A 345 25.84 -32.91 -3.07
N GLU A 346 26.17 -31.93 -3.91
CA GLU A 346 27.43 -31.92 -4.65
C GLU A 346 28.64 -31.86 -3.72
N ARG A 347 28.58 -31.05 -2.65
CA ARG A 347 29.66 -30.96 -1.66
C ARG A 347 29.92 -32.29 -0.96
N LEU A 348 28.89 -33.05 -0.62
CA LEU A 348 29.03 -34.39 -0.04
C LEU A 348 29.68 -35.36 -1.03
N VAL A 349 29.24 -35.35 -2.29
CA VAL A 349 29.84 -36.19 -3.35
C VAL A 349 31.32 -35.86 -3.56
N ASN A 350 31.66 -34.57 -3.67
CA ASN A 350 33.05 -34.11 -3.86
C ASN A 350 33.96 -34.48 -2.68
N ASN A 351 33.39 -34.62 -1.48
CA ASN A 351 34.10 -35.05 -0.27
C ASN A 351 34.18 -36.59 -0.12
N GLY A 352 33.74 -37.35 -1.12
CA GLY A 352 33.78 -38.82 -1.10
C GLY A 352 32.72 -39.46 -0.22
N PHE A 353 31.64 -38.74 0.10
CA PHE A 353 30.50 -39.36 0.80
C PHE A 353 29.89 -40.45 -0.08
N PRO A 354 29.59 -41.65 0.46
CA PRO A 354 29.05 -42.74 -0.33
C PRO A 354 27.66 -42.38 -0.88
N TYR A 355 27.44 -42.63 -2.16
CA TYR A 355 26.15 -42.46 -2.81
C TYR A 355 25.87 -43.63 -3.73
N GLN A 356 24.59 -43.84 -4.05
CA GLN A 356 24.16 -44.84 -5.01
C GLN A 356 23.66 -44.13 -6.27
N MET A 357 24.25 -44.45 -7.42
CA MET A 357 23.72 -44.02 -8.71
C MET A 357 22.69 -45.04 -9.21
N LEU A 358 21.56 -44.56 -9.74
CA LEU A 358 20.64 -45.38 -10.52
C LEU A 358 21.15 -45.41 -11.97
N SER A 359 21.68 -46.56 -12.40
CA SER A 359 22.36 -46.71 -13.69
C SER A 359 21.42 -46.99 -14.87
N ASN A 360 20.19 -47.45 -14.65
CA ASN A 360 19.28 -47.79 -15.74
C ASN A 360 18.35 -46.62 -16.10
N GLN A 361 18.43 -46.14 -17.34
CA GLN A 361 17.56 -45.09 -17.86
C GLN A 361 16.33 -45.69 -18.57
N HIS A 362 15.16 -45.14 -18.27
CA HIS A 362 13.88 -45.59 -18.84
C HIS A 362 13.19 -44.54 -19.73
N ARG A 363 13.78 -43.35 -19.90
CA ARG A 363 13.11 -42.16 -20.49
C ARG A 363 13.34 -42.04 -21.98
N MET A 364 14.59 -41.98 -22.42
CA MET A 364 14.93 -41.59 -23.79
C MET A 364 15.16 -42.81 -24.68
N CYS A 365 14.96 -42.63 -25.99
CA CYS A 365 15.29 -43.66 -26.98
C CYS A 365 16.82 -43.79 -27.15
N ILE A 366 17.24 -44.99 -27.55
CA ILE A 366 18.65 -45.41 -27.65
C ILE A 366 19.51 -44.40 -28.41
N ASN A 367 18.98 -43.87 -29.51
CA ASN A 367 19.75 -42.95 -30.35
C ASN A 367 20.06 -41.61 -29.65
N ILE A 368 19.27 -41.21 -28.64
CA ILE A 368 19.56 -40.02 -27.82
C ILE A 368 20.54 -40.41 -26.70
N SER A 369 20.26 -41.49 -25.97
CA SER A 369 21.10 -41.94 -24.85
C SER A 369 22.53 -42.22 -25.28
N GLN A 370 22.73 -43.07 -26.29
CA GLN A 370 24.05 -43.47 -26.76
C GLN A 370 24.84 -42.33 -27.41
N THR A 371 24.16 -41.30 -27.92
CA THR A 371 24.83 -40.16 -28.56
C THR A 371 25.30 -39.13 -27.53
N LEU A 372 24.51 -38.86 -26.49
CA LEU A 372 24.77 -37.74 -25.58
C LEU A 372 25.29 -38.18 -24.21
N MET A 373 24.78 -39.26 -23.64
CA MET A 373 25.04 -39.61 -22.24
C MET A 373 26.45 -40.09 -21.93
N PRO A 374 27.17 -40.82 -22.81
CA PRO A 374 28.55 -41.22 -22.52
C PRO A 374 29.50 -40.06 -22.25
N HIS A 375 29.15 -38.84 -22.63
CA HIS A 375 29.93 -37.63 -22.32
C HIS A 375 29.76 -37.14 -20.87
N PHE A 376 28.70 -37.57 -20.18
CA PHE A 376 28.34 -37.12 -18.83
C PHE A 376 28.38 -38.24 -17.79
N TYR A 377 28.05 -39.47 -18.19
CA TYR A 377 27.92 -40.64 -17.31
C TYR A 377 28.60 -41.86 -17.95
N GLU A 378 29.53 -42.48 -17.22
CA GLU A 378 30.23 -43.68 -17.67
C GLU A 378 29.37 -44.95 -17.51
N ASP A 379 28.66 -45.08 -16.38
CA ASP A 379 27.89 -46.28 -16.01
C ASP A 379 26.36 -46.12 -16.20
N LEU A 380 25.92 -45.36 -17.20
CA LEU A 380 24.49 -45.24 -17.54
C LEU A 380 24.12 -46.22 -18.65
N HIS A 381 23.08 -47.03 -18.43
CA HIS A 381 22.62 -48.08 -19.33
C HIS A 381 21.17 -47.90 -19.74
N ASP A 382 20.85 -48.35 -20.94
CA ASP A 382 19.49 -48.36 -21.48
C ASP A 382 18.72 -49.57 -20.94
N ASP A 383 17.58 -49.32 -20.29
CA ASP A 383 16.69 -50.40 -19.88
C ASP A 383 16.03 -51.08 -21.10
N PRO A 384 15.77 -52.41 -21.09
CA PRO A 384 15.13 -53.09 -22.22
C PRO A 384 13.80 -52.48 -22.68
N SER A 385 13.08 -51.78 -21.79
CA SER A 385 11.85 -51.05 -22.14
C SER A 385 12.07 -49.96 -23.19
N VAL A 386 13.24 -49.32 -23.24
CA VAL A 386 13.50 -48.26 -24.23
C VAL A 386 13.80 -48.79 -25.62
N LEU A 387 14.17 -50.06 -25.74
CA LEU A 387 14.44 -50.73 -27.02
C LEU A 387 13.19 -50.82 -27.91
N GLN A 388 12.01 -50.84 -27.28
CA GLN A 388 10.72 -50.97 -27.96
C GLN A 388 10.11 -49.60 -28.34
N ARG A 389 10.80 -48.48 -28.06
CA ARG A 389 10.30 -47.14 -28.38
C ARG A 389 10.24 -46.94 -29.89
N LYS A 390 9.03 -46.67 -30.39
CA LYS A 390 8.79 -46.42 -31.82
C LYS A 390 9.48 -45.12 -32.25
N PRO A 391 10.01 -45.06 -33.49
CA PRO A 391 10.48 -43.81 -34.07
C PRO A 391 9.40 -42.74 -34.10
N VAL A 392 9.82 -41.47 -34.06
CA VAL A 392 8.91 -40.34 -34.12
C VAL A 392 8.29 -40.28 -35.52
N LYS A 393 6.97 -40.43 -35.60
CA LYS A 393 6.19 -40.32 -36.85
C LYS A 393 6.45 -39.00 -37.57
N GLY A 394 6.59 -39.07 -38.89
CA GLY A 394 6.76 -37.92 -39.77
C GLY A 394 8.18 -37.35 -39.82
N VAL A 395 9.15 -37.89 -39.09
CA VAL A 395 10.55 -37.48 -39.19
C VAL A 395 11.46 -38.68 -39.43
N THR A 396 12.60 -38.45 -40.07
CA THR A 396 13.55 -39.50 -40.44
C THR A 396 14.45 -39.92 -39.28
N LYS A 397 14.70 -39.02 -38.33
CA LYS A 397 15.54 -39.25 -37.14
C LYS A 397 14.85 -38.70 -35.90
N ASN A 398 15.04 -39.37 -34.76
CA ASN A 398 14.51 -38.91 -33.47
C ASN A 398 15.37 -37.82 -32.82
N LEU A 399 16.57 -37.54 -33.35
CA LEU A 399 17.47 -36.48 -32.90
C LEU A 399 18.04 -35.75 -34.12
N MET A 400 17.89 -34.44 -34.17
CA MET A 400 18.37 -33.57 -35.25
C MET A 400 18.73 -32.20 -34.69
N PHE A 401 19.88 -31.67 -35.09
CA PHE A 401 20.25 -30.27 -34.87
C PHE A 401 19.93 -29.45 -36.13
N ILE A 402 19.24 -28.34 -35.96
CA ILE A 402 18.82 -27.45 -37.05
C ILE A 402 19.62 -26.17 -36.95
N THR A 403 20.47 -25.93 -37.94
CA THR A 403 21.32 -24.74 -37.99
C THR A 403 20.61 -23.62 -38.74
N HIS A 404 20.65 -22.41 -38.19
CA HIS A 404 20.25 -21.18 -38.88
C HIS A 404 21.15 -20.01 -38.47
N SER A 405 21.12 -18.94 -39.25
CA SER A 405 21.88 -17.70 -38.99
C SER A 405 20.98 -16.49 -38.72
N GLN A 406 19.73 -16.74 -38.33
CA GLN A 406 18.76 -15.69 -38.01
C GLN A 406 19.06 -15.08 -36.63
N PRO A 407 19.16 -13.74 -36.53
CA PRO A 407 19.54 -13.07 -35.30
C PRO A 407 18.44 -13.14 -34.23
N GLU A 408 18.88 -13.14 -32.98
CA GLU A 408 18.01 -12.93 -31.82
C GLU A 408 17.63 -11.46 -31.65
N ILE A 409 16.52 -11.24 -30.95
CA ILE A 409 16.02 -9.94 -30.51
C ILE A 409 16.19 -9.87 -29.00
N SER A 410 16.86 -8.81 -28.53
CA SER A 410 16.90 -8.42 -27.12
C SER A 410 16.31 -7.02 -26.95
N GLU A 411 15.46 -6.84 -25.96
CA GLU A 411 14.95 -5.53 -25.57
C GLU A 411 15.83 -4.97 -24.45
N LYS A 412 16.15 -3.67 -24.51
CA LYS A 412 17.10 -3.04 -23.57
C LYS A 412 16.68 -3.13 -22.10
N ASP A 413 15.38 -3.28 -21.83
CA ASP A 413 14.82 -3.35 -20.49
C ASP A 413 14.52 -4.79 -20.02
N ILE A 414 14.73 -5.81 -20.88
CA ILE A 414 14.45 -7.22 -20.56
C ILE A 414 15.76 -8.02 -20.63
N LYS A 415 16.14 -8.66 -19.53
CA LYS A 415 17.33 -9.54 -19.44
C LYS A 415 17.15 -10.91 -20.15
N SER A 416 16.27 -10.99 -21.13
CA SER A 416 15.91 -12.22 -21.84
C SER A 416 16.03 -12.00 -23.35
N HIS A 417 16.25 -13.09 -24.08
CA HIS A 417 16.47 -13.09 -25.52
C HIS A 417 15.34 -13.87 -26.19
N SER A 418 14.98 -13.49 -27.41
CA SER A 418 13.98 -14.21 -28.21
C SER A 418 14.40 -14.32 -29.66
N ASN A 419 14.04 -15.43 -30.32
CA ASN A 419 14.32 -15.61 -31.74
C ASN A 419 13.01 -15.89 -32.51
N PRO A 420 12.48 -14.92 -33.29
CA PRO A 420 11.24 -15.11 -34.04
C PRO A 420 11.30 -16.24 -35.07
N PHE A 421 12.49 -16.50 -35.65
CA PHE A 421 12.66 -17.59 -36.59
C PHE A 421 12.49 -18.94 -35.90
N GLU A 422 13.18 -19.15 -34.77
CA GLU A 422 13.07 -20.37 -33.96
C GLU A 422 11.64 -20.57 -33.46
N ALA A 423 11.00 -19.52 -32.96
CA ALA A 423 9.61 -19.59 -32.50
C ALA A 423 8.64 -20.00 -33.62
N LYS A 424 8.78 -19.41 -34.81
CA LYS A 424 7.97 -19.77 -35.99
C LYS A 424 8.26 -21.19 -36.45
N PHE A 425 9.51 -21.64 -36.36
CA PHE A 425 9.91 -23.00 -36.68
C PHE A 425 9.30 -24.01 -35.69
N ALA A 426 9.45 -23.78 -34.38
CA ALA A 426 8.88 -24.61 -33.32
C ALA A 426 7.35 -24.72 -33.44
N LEU A 427 6.66 -23.61 -33.71
CA LEU A 427 5.21 -23.62 -33.94
C LEU A 427 4.81 -24.47 -35.16
N LYS A 428 5.54 -24.34 -36.27
CA LYS A 428 5.30 -25.14 -37.49
C LYS A 428 5.59 -26.63 -37.24
N LEU A 429 6.65 -26.95 -36.51
CA LEU A 429 7.02 -28.31 -36.16
C LEU A 429 5.96 -28.95 -35.24
N ALA A 430 5.49 -28.20 -34.24
CA ALA A 430 4.43 -28.68 -33.36
C ALA A 430 3.14 -28.95 -34.14
N LYS A 431 2.73 -28.03 -35.02
CA LYS A 431 1.58 -28.23 -35.93
C LYS A 431 1.77 -29.46 -36.82
N TYR A 432 2.96 -29.66 -37.37
CA TYR A 432 3.29 -30.82 -38.17
C TYR A 432 3.11 -32.11 -37.37
N PHE A 433 3.60 -32.19 -36.13
CA PHE A 433 3.40 -33.38 -35.28
C PHE A 433 1.93 -33.64 -34.94
N LEU A 434 1.14 -32.59 -34.67
CA LEU A 434 -0.31 -32.75 -34.49
C LEU A 434 -0.98 -33.36 -35.73
N GLN A 435 -0.55 -32.96 -36.94
CA GLN A 435 -1.03 -33.54 -38.20
C GLN A 435 -0.60 -35.01 -38.40
N GLN A 436 0.52 -35.44 -37.79
CA GLN A 436 0.94 -36.84 -37.77
C GLN A 436 0.16 -37.70 -36.74
N GLY A 437 -0.82 -37.10 -36.04
CA GLY A 437 -1.68 -37.77 -35.08
C GLY A 437 -1.15 -37.81 -33.66
N TYR A 438 -0.16 -36.97 -33.31
CA TYR A 438 0.22 -36.77 -31.91
C TYR A 438 -0.82 -35.90 -31.19
N LYS A 439 -1.00 -36.15 -29.89
CA LYS A 439 -1.78 -35.25 -29.02
C LYS A 439 -0.92 -34.07 -28.61
N GLY A 440 -1.55 -32.93 -28.31
CA GLY A 440 -0.86 -31.75 -27.78
C GLY A 440 -0.15 -31.96 -26.44
N SER A 441 -0.44 -33.04 -25.71
CA SER A 441 0.30 -33.41 -24.48
C SER A 441 1.57 -34.23 -24.76
N GLN A 442 1.81 -34.62 -26.01
CA GLN A 442 2.97 -35.42 -26.43
C GLN A 442 4.01 -34.61 -27.21
N VAL A 443 3.66 -33.37 -27.57
CA VAL A 443 4.45 -32.39 -28.31
C VAL A 443 4.67 -31.21 -27.39
#